data_AF-A0A1H4BT05-F1
#
_entry.id   AF-A0A1H4BT05-F1
#
_cell.length_a   1.000
_cell.length_b   1.000
_cell.length_c   1.000
_cell.angle_alpha   90.00
_cell.angle_beta   90.00
_cell.angle_gamma   90.00
#
_symmetry.space_group_name_H-M   'P 1'
#
loop_
_entity.id
_entity.type
_entity.pdbx_description
1 polymer ?
#
loop_
_entity_poly.entity_id
_entity_poly.type
_entity_poly.pdbx_seq_one_letter_code
_entity_poly.pdbx_strand_id
1 'polypeptide(L)'
;MSFSDREKQLIRAAFAWGQITQKEGYTLSDLEIDKSVLFRRLLAGRPPLAFPPPLRHGFPWYEVIEGRGEHVVNASEPSPECSIIAPGSKPGDTCILIDGAFWRVAKTVRDGEEYIVEWGQYPIQWRLKKRWEVNYEMTQQLHNFRRENPGAEINIDRRAGQREYSEFRLDDDQTVWLSEWQLSRMGLSGWIWVGTPIEPDSRIKLSALFKDQEGPVVIGEADKKRGSGWLRIEQAEGEYRFIKLGDHLEYQSLIAAAATEFEALLHDIAGDELYVMDWRNDQPLRQLSVPAQLAPLEQFDRGQQNYDLMPDNAFDS
;
A
#
# COMPACT_ATOMS: atom_id res chain seq x y z
N MET A 1 -29.60 31.41 -4.69
CA MET A 1 -28.39 31.26 -3.84
C MET A 1 -27.51 30.21 -4.51
N SER A 2 -26.25 30.52 -4.78
CA SER A 2 -25.28 29.54 -5.27
C SER A 2 -24.48 29.04 -4.09
N PHE A 3 -24.45 27.72 -3.88
CA PHE A 3 -23.55 27.11 -2.91
C PHE A 3 -22.09 27.38 -3.31
N SER A 4 -21.23 27.59 -2.33
CA SER A 4 -19.79 27.53 -2.50
C SER A 4 -19.36 26.10 -2.85
N ASP A 5 -18.18 25.94 -3.45
CA ASP A 5 -17.70 24.61 -3.84
C ASP A 5 -17.45 23.70 -2.64
N ARG A 6 -17.06 24.27 -1.49
CA ARG A 6 -16.97 23.56 -0.20
C ARG A 6 -18.33 23.04 0.27
N GLU A 7 -19.39 23.86 0.17
CA GLU A 7 -20.74 23.44 0.55
C GLU A 7 -21.27 22.35 -0.41
N LYS A 8 -21.00 22.46 -1.71
CA LYS A 8 -21.35 21.40 -2.68
C LYS A 8 -20.64 20.09 -2.37
N GLN A 9 -19.36 20.14 -2.00
CA GLN A 9 -18.58 18.95 -1.63
C GLN A 9 -19.11 18.29 -0.35
N LEU A 10 -19.43 19.09 0.68
CA LEU A 10 -20.09 18.61 1.91
C LEU A 10 -21.41 17.90 1.60
N ILE A 11 -22.26 18.50 0.77
CA ILE A 11 -23.57 17.94 0.39
C ILE A 11 -23.38 16.61 -0.36
N ARG A 12 -22.44 16.55 -1.31
CA ARG A 12 -22.14 15.31 -2.07
C ARG A 12 -21.61 14.20 -1.17
N ALA A 13 -20.66 14.51 -0.30
CA ALA A 13 -20.08 13.55 0.64
C ALA A 13 -21.13 13.01 1.61
N ALA A 14 -21.99 13.87 2.16
CA ALA A 14 -23.06 13.45 3.07
C ALA A 14 -24.09 12.55 2.39
N PHE A 15 -24.46 12.89 1.15
CA PHE A 15 -25.39 12.09 0.36
C PHE A 15 -24.82 10.70 0.02
N ALA A 16 -23.58 10.63 -0.49
CA ALA A 16 -22.91 9.36 -0.81
C ALA A 16 -22.72 8.49 0.44
N TRP A 17 -22.30 9.10 1.56
CA TRP A 17 -22.15 8.40 2.84
C TRP A 17 -23.48 7.78 3.30
N GLY A 18 -24.57 8.57 3.29
CA GLY A 18 -25.89 8.11 3.69
C GLY A 18 -26.40 6.91 2.87
N GLN A 19 -26.16 6.92 1.56
CA GLN A 19 -26.52 5.81 0.67
C GLN A 19 -25.75 4.53 1.00
N ILE A 20 -24.45 4.62 1.25
CA ILE A 20 -23.60 3.47 1.60
C ILE A 20 -24.04 2.90 2.96
N THR A 21 -24.21 3.75 3.98
CA THR A 21 -24.64 3.30 5.31
C THR A 21 -26.02 2.64 5.30
N GLN A 22 -26.93 3.15 4.48
CA GLN A 22 -28.26 2.54 4.31
C GLN A 22 -28.18 1.16 3.65
N LYS A 23 -27.33 1.02 2.62
CA LYS A 23 -27.10 -0.26 1.93
C LYS A 23 -26.48 -1.30 2.88
N GLU A 24 -25.58 -0.88 3.76
CA GLU A 24 -24.91 -1.76 4.73
C GLU A 24 -25.69 -1.98 6.03
N GLY A 25 -26.82 -1.28 6.23
CA GLY A 25 -27.75 -1.50 7.35
C GLY A 25 -27.38 -0.81 8.67
N TYR A 26 -26.55 0.25 8.62
CA TYR A 26 -26.19 1.03 9.81
C TYR A 26 -27.26 2.08 10.15
N THR A 27 -27.62 2.20 11.43
CA THR A 27 -28.44 3.31 11.94
C THR A 27 -27.61 4.59 12.05
N LEU A 28 -28.23 5.74 11.76
CA LEU A 28 -27.57 7.03 11.65
C LEU A 28 -27.71 7.84 12.95
N SER A 29 -26.66 7.90 13.76
CA SER A 29 -26.53 8.89 14.84
C SER A 29 -25.50 9.96 14.49
N ASP A 30 -25.66 11.19 15.02
CA ASP A 30 -24.73 12.31 14.80
C ASP A 30 -23.29 11.96 15.20
N LEU A 31 -23.12 11.13 16.23
CA LEU A 31 -21.82 10.64 16.71
C LEU A 31 -21.13 9.70 15.70
N GLU A 32 -21.91 8.93 14.93
CA GLU A 32 -21.39 8.05 13.88
C GLU A 32 -20.93 8.83 12.66
N ILE A 33 -21.58 9.97 12.35
CA ILE A 33 -21.16 10.87 11.26
C ILE A 33 -19.77 11.45 11.56
N ASP A 34 -19.59 12.02 12.75
CA ASP A 34 -18.33 12.69 13.14
C ASP A 34 -17.15 11.70 13.23
N LYS A 35 -17.42 10.45 13.60
CA LYS A 35 -16.39 9.40 13.70
C LYS A 35 -16.18 8.64 12.39
N SER A 36 -17.07 8.79 11.42
CA SER A 36 -17.02 8.04 10.17
C SER A 36 -15.75 8.38 9.39
N VAL A 37 -14.84 7.42 9.35
CA VAL A 37 -13.62 7.50 8.55
C VAL A 37 -13.97 7.57 7.05
N LEU A 38 -15.05 6.89 6.65
CA LEU A 38 -15.59 6.95 5.29
C LEU A 38 -16.10 8.37 4.96
N PHE A 39 -16.83 9.02 5.88
CA PHE A 39 -17.31 10.38 5.65
C PHE A 39 -16.14 11.37 5.52
N ARG A 40 -15.13 11.26 6.39
CA ARG A 40 -13.89 12.06 6.28
C ARG A 40 -13.17 11.86 4.95
N ARG A 41 -13.13 10.62 4.46
CA ARG A 41 -12.59 10.26 3.15
C ARG A 41 -13.35 10.97 2.01
N LEU A 42 -14.67 10.87 2.01
CA LEU A 42 -15.53 11.52 1.02
C LEU A 42 -15.41 13.05 1.08
N LEU A 43 -15.29 13.63 2.28
CA LEU A 43 -15.03 15.06 2.46
C LEU A 43 -13.68 15.50 1.91
N ALA A 44 -12.66 14.63 1.95
CA ALA A 44 -11.38 14.86 1.29
C ALA A 44 -11.45 14.70 -0.24
N GLY A 45 -12.63 14.46 -0.81
CA GLY A 45 -12.84 14.23 -2.24
C GLY A 45 -12.44 12.83 -2.71
N ARG A 46 -12.10 11.93 -1.78
CA ARG A 46 -11.69 10.56 -2.13
C ARG A 46 -12.92 9.65 -2.26
N PRO A 47 -13.05 8.88 -3.35
CA PRO A 47 -14.14 7.93 -3.53
C PRO A 47 -14.10 6.82 -2.45
N PRO A 48 -15.24 6.20 -2.09
CA PRO A 48 -15.25 5.04 -1.21
C PRO A 48 -14.38 3.91 -1.79
N LEU A 49 -13.80 3.08 -0.92
CA LEU A 49 -13.11 1.87 -1.40
C LEU A 49 -14.14 0.87 -1.90
N ALA A 50 -13.79 0.10 -2.94
CA ALA A 50 -14.64 -0.96 -3.48
C ALA A 50 -14.99 -2.05 -2.46
N PHE A 51 -14.10 -2.33 -1.49
CA PHE A 51 -14.38 -3.22 -0.38
C PHE A 51 -14.09 -2.54 0.96
N PRO A 52 -14.72 -2.98 2.06
CA PRO A 52 -14.35 -2.48 3.37
C PRO A 52 -12.85 -2.76 3.63
N PRO A 53 -12.08 -1.76 4.07
CA PRO A 53 -10.70 -1.98 4.47
C PRO A 53 -10.65 -2.94 5.67
N PRO A 54 -9.48 -3.55 5.97
CA PRO A 54 -9.30 -4.30 7.20
C PRO A 54 -9.56 -3.42 8.41
N LEU A 55 -9.88 -4.05 9.54
CA LEU A 55 -10.05 -3.33 10.80
C LEU A 55 -8.77 -3.45 11.63
N ARG A 56 -8.29 -2.33 12.15
CA ARG A 56 -7.28 -2.29 13.22
C ARG A 56 -7.98 -1.96 14.52
N HIS A 57 -8.03 -2.92 15.43
CA HIS A 57 -8.73 -2.78 16.72
C HIS A 57 -10.18 -2.26 16.59
N GLY A 58 -10.87 -2.69 15.54
CA GLY A 58 -12.26 -2.30 15.25
C GLY A 58 -12.45 -1.03 14.41
N PHE A 59 -11.37 -0.35 14.01
CA PHE A 59 -11.44 0.84 13.16
C PHE A 59 -10.99 0.56 11.72
N PRO A 60 -11.70 1.07 10.69
CA PRO A 60 -11.29 0.97 9.29
C PRO A 60 -9.86 1.42 9.05
N TRP A 61 -9.04 0.52 8.52
CA TRP A 61 -7.60 0.69 8.38
C TRP A 61 -7.21 1.05 6.94
N TYR A 62 -7.66 2.21 6.48
CA TYR A 62 -7.46 2.69 5.11
C TYR A 62 -5.98 2.82 4.75
N GLU A 63 -5.13 3.22 5.69
CA GLU A 63 -3.68 3.37 5.46
C GLU A 63 -2.99 2.07 5.04
N VAL A 64 -3.54 0.89 5.37
CA VAL A 64 -2.97 -0.38 4.91
C VAL A 64 -3.30 -0.70 3.46
N ILE A 65 -4.46 -0.24 2.99
CA ILE A 65 -4.84 -0.38 1.59
C ILE A 65 -4.13 0.69 0.77
N GLU A 66 -4.15 1.94 1.25
CA GLU A 66 -3.72 3.11 0.48
C GLU A 66 -2.25 3.47 0.66
N GLY A 67 -1.67 3.14 1.81
CA GLY A 67 -0.27 3.39 2.13
C GLY A 67 0.63 2.27 1.64
N ARG A 68 1.91 2.60 1.45
CA ARG A 68 2.97 1.63 1.15
C ARG A 68 3.95 1.42 2.31
N GLY A 69 3.78 2.19 3.39
CA GLY A 69 4.63 2.11 4.56
C GLY A 69 4.60 0.72 5.20
N GLU A 70 5.66 0.43 5.97
CA GLU A 70 5.66 -0.72 6.85
C GLU A 70 4.78 -0.41 8.07
N HIS A 71 3.81 -1.28 8.32
CA HIS A 71 2.93 -1.17 9.48
C HIS A 71 3.33 -2.22 10.51
N VAL A 72 3.63 -1.77 11.73
CA VAL A 72 3.81 -2.68 12.87
C VAL A 72 2.43 -3.21 13.29
N VAL A 73 2.29 -4.53 13.34
CA VAL A 73 1.03 -5.24 13.59
C VAL A 73 1.18 -6.31 14.64
N ASN A 74 0.05 -6.72 15.21
CA ASN A 74 -0.06 -7.96 15.97
C ASN A 74 -0.61 -9.05 15.06
N ALA A 75 0.09 -10.17 14.94
CA ALA A 75 -0.34 -11.31 14.13
C ALA A 75 -0.34 -12.61 14.95
N SER A 76 -1.38 -13.41 14.80
CA SER A 76 -1.45 -14.76 15.37
C SER A 76 -0.60 -15.77 14.58
N GLU A 77 -0.47 -16.98 15.11
CA GLU A 77 -0.07 -18.12 14.28
C GLU A 77 -1.11 -18.40 13.17
N PRO A 78 -0.68 -18.95 12.01
CA PRO A 78 -1.61 -19.36 10.95
C PRO A 78 -2.51 -20.50 11.40
N SER A 79 -3.80 -20.41 11.12
CA SER A 79 -4.78 -21.45 11.46
C SER A 79 -5.62 -21.85 10.23
N PRO A 80 -5.75 -23.16 9.93
CA PRO A 80 -6.64 -23.67 8.89
C PRO A 80 -8.12 -23.74 9.34
N GLU A 81 -8.40 -23.59 10.64
CA GLU A 81 -9.73 -23.76 11.24
C GLU A 81 -10.40 -22.43 11.59
N CYS A 82 -10.42 -21.48 10.65
CA CYS A 82 -11.15 -20.24 10.89
C CYS A 82 -12.65 -20.44 10.72
N SER A 83 -13.37 -20.47 11.84
CA SER A 83 -14.85 -20.50 11.91
C SER A 83 -15.49 -19.25 11.32
N ILE A 84 -14.71 -18.18 11.16
CA ILE A 84 -15.07 -16.94 10.48
C ILE A 84 -14.28 -16.91 9.18
N ILE A 85 -14.97 -17.02 8.04
CA ILE A 85 -14.36 -16.93 6.72
C ILE A 85 -13.88 -15.48 6.55
N ALA A 86 -12.56 -15.28 6.56
CA ALA A 86 -11.95 -14.00 6.19
C ALA A 86 -12.52 -13.52 4.85
N PRO A 87 -12.75 -12.21 4.65
CA PRO A 87 -13.25 -11.70 3.38
C PRO A 87 -12.45 -12.28 2.20
N GLY A 88 -13.15 -12.84 1.20
CA GLY A 88 -12.54 -13.47 0.02
C GLY A 88 -11.99 -14.89 0.20
N SER A 89 -12.04 -15.47 1.40
CA SER A 89 -11.52 -16.83 1.67
C SER A 89 -12.54 -17.94 1.40
N LYS A 90 -12.05 -19.16 1.21
CA LYS A 90 -12.84 -20.39 1.02
C LYS A 90 -12.68 -21.32 2.22
N PRO A 91 -13.64 -22.23 2.47
CA PRO A 91 -13.47 -23.26 3.50
C PRO A 91 -12.20 -24.07 3.28
N GLY A 92 -11.36 -24.17 4.32
CA GLY A 92 -10.06 -24.86 4.27
C GLY A 92 -8.87 -23.95 3.98
N ASP A 93 -9.07 -22.66 3.67
CA ASP A 93 -7.97 -21.71 3.56
C ASP A 93 -7.33 -21.46 4.93
N THR A 94 -5.99 -21.37 4.93
CA THR A 94 -5.23 -20.93 6.12
C THR A 94 -5.35 -19.43 6.28
N CYS A 95 -5.64 -18.96 7.50
CA CYS A 95 -5.76 -17.54 7.80
C CYS A 95 -4.87 -17.14 8.98
N ILE A 96 -4.49 -15.87 9.04
CA ILE A 96 -3.78 -15.24 10.15
C ILE A 96 -4.64 -14.10 10.69
N LEU A 97 -4.80 -13.99 12.00
CA LEU A 97 -5.46 -12.85 12.64
C LEU A 97 -4.45 -11.71 12.76
N ILE A 98 -4.65 -10.62 12.01
CA ILE A 98 -3.80 -9.42 12.04
C ILE A 98 -4.63 -8.26 12.60
N ASP A 99 -4.19 -7.71 13.74
CA ASP A 99 -4.81 -6.56 14.43
C ASP A 99 -6.34 -6.62 14.61
N GLY A 100 -6.87 -7.85 14.73
CA GLY A 100 -8.30 -8.12 14.94
C GLY A 100 -9.09 -8.44 13.67
N ALA A 101 -8.43 -8.55 12.52
CA ALA A 101 -9.03 -8.95 11.25
C ALA A 101 -8.38 -10.25 10.73
N PHE A 102 -9.16 -11.17 10.17
CA PHE A 102 -8.59 -12.40 9.59
C PHE A 102 -8.15 -12.16 8.14
N TRP A 103 -6.90 -12.48 7.85
CA TRP A 103 -6.29 -12.37 6.54
C TRP A 103 -6.01 -13.75 5.97
N ARG A 104 -6.22 -13.93 4.68
CA ARG A 104 -5.93 -15.20 4.01
C ARG A 104 -4.43 -15.33 3.80
N VAL A 105 -3.85 -16.48 4.11
CA VAL A 105 -2.47 -16.78 3.76
C VAL A 105 -2.43 -17.24 2.31
N ALA A 106 -1.89 -16.39 1.44
CA ALA A 106 -1.69 -16.73 0.04
C ALA A 106 -0.46 -17.63 -0.16
N LYS A 107 0.61 -17.39 0.64
CA LYS A 107 1.85 -18.17 0.58
C LYS A 107 2.62 -18.12 1.90
N THR A 108 3.10 -19.26 2.36
CA THR A 108 4.11 -19.31 3.43
C THR A 108 5.49 -19.21 2.79
N VAL A 109 6.23 -18.14 3.09
CA VAL A 109 7.60 -17.93 2.61
C VAL A 109 8.58 -18.60 3.56
N ARG A 110 8.42 -18.32 4.86
CA ARG A 110 9.17 -18.96 5.94
C ARG A 110 8.24 -19.16 7.13
N ASP A 111 8.04 -20.42 7.49
CA ASP A 111 7.15 -20.77 8.60
C ASP A 111 7.58 -20.07 9.91
N GLY A 112 6.61 -19.51 10.63
CA GLY A 112 6.80 -18.74 11.86
C GLY A 112 7.43 -17.34 11.69
N GLU A 113 7.84 -16.93 10.48
CA GLU A 113 8.59 -15.69 10.27
C GLU A 113 8.14 -14.83 9.09
N GLU A 114 7.64 -15.41 7.99
CA GLU A 114 7.29 -14.64 6.79
C GLU A 114 6.16 -15.30 5.98
N TYR A 115 5.13 -14.50 5.70
CA TYR A 115 3.94 -14.90 4.95
C TYR A 115 3.56 -13.83 3.93
N ILE A 116 2.98 -14.27 2.83
CA ILE A 116 2.22 -13.42 1.92
C ILE A 116 0.75 -13.59 2.25
N VAL A 117 0.10 -12.48 2.59
CA VAL A 117 -1.29 -12.45 3.03
C VAL A 117 -2.14 -11.58 2.11
N GLU A 118 -3.43 -11.87 2.08
CA GLU A 118 -4.43 -11.17 1.30
C GLU A 118 -5.62 -10.77 2.17
N TRP A 119 -6.20 -9.62 1.84
CA TRP A 119 -7.41 -9.12 2.46
C TRP A 119 -8.54 -9.03 1.43
N GLY A 120 -9.66 -9.68 1.72
CA GLY A 120 -10.83 -9.53 0.85
C GLY A 120 -10.60 -10.08 -0.54
N GLN A 121 -11.24 -9.41 -1.49
CA GLN A 121 -11.07 -9.66 -2.91
C GLN A 121 -10.15 -8.59 -3.54
N TYR A 122 -9.38 -7.86 -2.71
CA TYR A 122 -8.39 -6.94 -3.25
C TYR A 122 -7.33 -7.74 -4.02
N PRO A 123 -6.99 -7.34 -5.25
CA PRO A 123 -5.97 -8.02 -6.05
C PRO A 123 -4.54 -7.62 -5.63
N ILE A 124 -4.38 -7.20 -4.38
CA ILE A 124 -3.13 -6.79 -3.75
C ILE A 124 -2.74 -7.88 -2.77
N GLN A 125 -1.44 -8.09 -2.62
CA GLN A 125 -0.88 -8.92 -1.58
C GLN A 125 -0.05 -8.07 -0.63
N TRP A 126 0.04 -8.52 0.61
CA TRP A 126 0.88 -7.91 1.62
C TRP A 126 1.88 -8.93 2.13
N ARG A 127 3.12 -8.50 2.32
CA ARG A 127 4.16 -9.27 2.99
C ARG A 127 4.07 -9.00 4.48
N LEU A 128 3.78 -10.04 5.24
CA LEU A 128 3.83 -10.07 6.70
C LEU A 128 5.16 -10.71 7.10
N LYS A 129 6.07 -9.95 7.72
CA LYS A 129 7.42 -10.40 8.08
C LYS A 129 7.74 -10.08 9.53
N LYS A 130 8.31 -11.06 10.24
CA LYS A 130 8.83 -10.88 11.59
C LYS A 130 10.20 -10.19 11.52
N ARG A 131 10.30 -9.03 12.15
CA ARG A 131 11.53 -8.26 12.30
C ARG A 131 12.05 -8.43 13.73
N TRP A 132 13.33 -8.75 13.85
CA TRP A 132 14.02 -8.92 15.12
C TRP A 132 14.91 -7.71 15.37
N GLU A 133 14.73 -7.08 16.52
CA GLU A 133 15.54 -5.95 16.95
C GLU A 133 16.13 -6.19 18.34
N VAL A 134 17.31 -5.61 18.57
CA VAL A 134 17.95 -5.67 19.88
C VAL A 134 17.20 -4.76 20.84
N ASN A 135 16.69 -5.35 21.92
CA ASN A 135 16.15 -4.60 23.05
C ASN A 135 17.31 -4.24 24.01
N TYR A 136 17.96 -3.11 23.74
CA TYR A 136 19.12 -2.65 24.52
C TYR A 136 18.77 -2.42 26.00
N GLU A 137 17.56 -1.93 26.29
CA GLU A 137 17.12 -1.68 27.66
C GLU A 137 17.02 -2.99 28.45
N MET A 138 16.30 -3.99 27.94
CA MET A 138 16.20 -5.30 28.59
C MET A 138 17.53 -6.02 28.65
N THR A 139 18.39 -5.85 27.64
CA THR A 139 19.76 -6.38 27.65
C THR A 139 20.56 -5.79 28.82
N GLN A 140 20.49 -4.46 29.04
CA GLN A 140 21.14 -3.82 30.18
C GLN A 140 20.55 -4.25 31.53
N GLN A 141 19.22 -4.35 31.62
CA GLN A 141 18.54 -4.84 32.83
C GLN A 141 18.96 -6.27 33.16
N LEU A 142 19.08 -7.14 32.16
CA LEU A 142 19.55 -8.52 32.32
C LEU A 142 20.99 -8.57 32.83
N HIS A 143 21.88 -7.76 32.26
CA HIS A 143 23.27 -7.65 32.72
C HIS A 143 23.36 -7.16 34.17
N ASN A 144 22.55 -6.16 34.55
CA ASN A 144 22.50 -5.66 35.93
C ASN A 144 22.00 -6.74 36.89
N PHE A 145 20.90 -7.40 36.55
CA PHE A 145 20.32 -8.47 37.37
C PHE A 145 21.30 -9.62 37.61
N ARG A 146 22.02 -10.07 36.58
CA ARG A 146 23.03 -11.15 36.72
C ARG A 146 24.24 -10.73 37.55
N ARG A 147 24.65 -9.47 37.47
CA ARG A 147 25.73 -8.92 38.31
C ARG A 147 25.37 -9.00 39.80
N GLU A 148 24.12 -8.70 40.11
CA GLU A 148 23.58 -8.78 41.47
C GLU A 148 23.25 -10.22 41.89
N ASN A 149 22.97 -11.11 40.93
CA ASN A 149 22.52 -12.48 41.17
C ASN A 149 23.27 -13.50 40.27
N PRO A 150 24.58 -13.74 40.50
CA PRO A 150 25.41 -14.55 39.61
C PRO A 150 25.06 -16.04 39.55
N GLY A 151 24.28 -16.55 40.52
CA GLY A 151 23.81 -17.94 40.56
C GLY A 151 22.38 -18.16 40.08
N ALA A 152 21.70 -17.12 39.60
CA ALA A 152 20.31 -17.23 39.15
C ALA A 152 20.23 -17.83 37.74
N GLU A 153 19.52 -18.95 37.59
CA GLU A 153 19.11 -19.44 36.28
C GLU A 153 17.99 -18.54 35.74
N ILE A 154 18.22 -17.94 34.58
CA ILE A 154 17.24 -17.07 33.91
C ILE A 154 16.61 -17.88 32.80
N ASN A 155 15.38 -18.29 33.01
CA ASN A 155 14.54 -18.87 31.97
C ASN A 155 13.51 -17.83 31.53
N ILE A 156 13.60 -17.38 30.27
CA ILE A 156 12.56 -16.56 29.65
C ILE A 156 11.50 -17.54 29.15
N ASP A 157 10.73 -18.12 30.08
CA ASP A 157 9.62 -19.00 29.71
C ASP A 157 8.58 -18.19 28.93
N ARG A 158 8.21 -18.69 27.74
CA ARG A 158 6.98 -18.32 27.05
C ARG A 158 5.83 -18.65 28.00
N ARG A 159 5.35 -17.69 28.79
CA ARG A 159 4.20 -17.91 29.67
C ARG A 159 2.99 -18.24 28.80
N ALA A 160 2.50 -19.47 28.91
CA ALA A 160 1.23 -19.88 28.34
C ALA A 160 0.14 -18.91 28.81
N GLY A 161 -0.41 -18.11 27.88
CA GLY A 161 -1.51 -17.18 28.14
C GLY A 161 -1.16 -15.68 28.20
N GLN A 162 0.11 -15.28 28.04
CA GLN A 162 0.39 -13.88 27.68
C GLN A 162 0.11 -13.70 26.20
N ARG A 163 -0.84 -12.82 25.87
CA ARG A 163 -1.18 -12.46 24.49
C ARG A 163 0.11 -12.15 23.72
N GLU A 164 0.33 -12.90 22.66
CA GLU A 164 1.51 -12.92 21.80
C GLU A 164 1.64 -11.57 21.07
N TYR A 165 2.22 -10.58 21.75
CA TYR A 165 2.47 -9.27 21.16
C TYR A 165 3.95 -9.03 20.87
N SER A 166 4.83 -9.90 21.36
CA SER A 166 6.26 -9.83 21.12
C SER A 166 6.91 -11.14 21.59
N GLU A 167 7.68 -11.80 20.74
CA GLU A 167 8.54 -12.90 21.18
C GLU A 167 9.88 -12.34 21.63
N PHE A 168 10.31 -12.78 22.80
CA PHE A 168 11.66 -12.51 23.29
C PHE A 168 12.56 -13.69 22.91
N ARG A 169 13.74 -13.37 22.40
CA ARG A 169 14.81 -14.34 22.21
C ARG A 169 16.05 -13.84 22.94
N LEU A 170 16.68 -14.72 23.70
CA LEU A 170 18.03 -14.49 24.21
C LEU A 170 19.01 -15.18 23.26
N ASP A 171 20.12 -14.52 22.92
CA ASP A 171 21.24 -15.17 22.25
C ASP A 171 22.37 -15.54 23.23
N ASP A 172 23.40 -16.21 22.71
CA ASP A 172 24.56 -16.67 23.48
C ASP A 172 25.36 -15.51 24.08
N ASP A 173 25.33 -14.34 23.45
CA ASP A 173 25.94 -13.10 23.92
C ASP A 173 25.07 -12.37 24.97
N GLN A 174 23.96 -12.99 25.39
CA GLN A 174 23.03 -12.48 26.39
C GLN A 174 22.29 -11.22 25.95
N THR A 175 22.19 -11.01 24.64
CA THR A 175 21.41 -9.95 24.03
C THR A 175 19.95 -10.37 24.02
N VAL A 176 19.07 -9.47 24.49
CA VAL A 176 17.62 -9.65 24.42
C VAL A 176 17.14 -9.11 23.08
N TRP A 177 16.54 -9.97 22.27
CA TRP A 177 15.93 -9.64 21.00
C TRP A 177 14.41 -9.61 21.15
N LEU A 178 13.78 -8.61 20.55
CA LEU A 178 12.34 -8.45 20.45
C LEU A 178 11.91 -8.72 19.01
N SER A 179 10.88 -9.54 18.82
CA SER A 179 10.24 -9.69 17.52
C SER A 179 9.01 -8.81 17.39
N GLU A 180 8.86 -8.13 16.26
CA GLU A 180 7.62 -7.47 15.86
C GLU A 180 7.21 -7.94 14.46
N TRP A 181 5.91 -8.01 14.21
CA TRP A 181 5.41 -8.28 12.87
C TRP A 181 5.27 -6.97 12.10
N GLN A 182 5.82 -6.94 10.89
CA GLN A 182 5.67 -5.84 9.95
C GLN A 182 4.83 -6.29 8.76
N LEU A 183 3.79 -5.54 8.47
CA LEU A 183 2.95 -5.71 7.29
C LEU A 183 3.31 -4.64 6.27
N SER A 184 3.65 -5.06 5.06
CA SER A 184 4.03 -4.17 3.96
C SER A 184 3.29 -4.55 2.69
N ARG A 185 2.79 -3.57 1.95
CA ARG A 185 2.11 -3.84 0.69
C ARG A 185 3.10 -4.29 -0.39
N MET A 186 2.72 -5.27 -1.19
CA MET A 186 3.48 -5.72 -2.35
C MET A 186 2.92 -5.11 -3.65
N GLY A 187 3.79 -4.88 -4.61
CA GLY A 187 3.42 -4.44 -5.96
C GLY A 187 3.13 -2.94 -6.13
N LEU A 188 2.83 -2.58 -7.37
CA LEU A 188 2.45 -1.22 -7.76
C LEU A 188 1.08 -0.84 -7.19
N SER A 189 0.79 0.47 -7.15
CA SER A 189 -0.44 0.96 -6.54
C SER A 189 -1.62 0.64 -7.44
N GLY A 190 -2.80 0.85 -6.92
CA GLY A 190 -4.08 0.51 -7.49
C GLY A 190 -4.59 1.20 -8.72
N TRP A 191 -3.76 1.96 -9.43
CA TRP A 191 -4.26 2.76 -10.55
C TRP A 191 -4.86 1.91 -11.67
N ILE A 192 -4.46 0.63 -11.75
CA ILE A 192 -5.09 -0.39 -12.60
C ILE A 192 -6.59 -0.55 -12.36
N TRP A 193 -7.10 -0.13 -11.21
CA TRP A 193 -8.50 -0.27 -10.83
C TRP A 193 -9.32 0.94 -11.25
N VAL A 194 -8.76 2.16 -11.16
CA VAL A 194 -9.40 3.41 -11.64
C VAL A 194 -9.18 3.67 -13.13
N GLY A 195 -8.20 3.00 -13.74
CA GLY A 195 -7.78 3.27 -15.11
C GLY A 195 -8.50 2.42 -16.15
N THR A 196 -8.81 3.02 -17.30
CA THR A 196 -9.30 2.30 -18.46
C THR A 196 -8.13 1.72 -19.25
N PRO A 197 -8.06 0.39 -19.50
CA PRO A 197 -7.00 -0.20 -20.31
C PRO A 197 -6.91 0.41 -21.71
N ILE A 198 -5.70 0.68 -22.15
CA ILE A 198 -5.39 1.19 -23.49
C ILE A 198 -4.54 0.14 -24.21
N GLU A 199 -4.90 -0.17 -25.46
CA GLU A 199 -4.04 -0.98 -26.31
C GLU A 199 -2.78 -0.19 -26.69
N PRO A 200 -1.57 -0.68 -26.35
CA PRO A 200 -0.34 -0.02 -26.74
C PRO A 200 -0.17 -0.06 -28.27
N ASP A 201 0.29 1.05 -28.87
CA ASP A 201 0.63 1.06 -30.29
C ASP A 201 1.84 0.15 -30.53
N SER A 202 1.57 -1.05 -31.04
CA SER A 202 2.58 -2.08 -31.34
C SER A 202 3.70 -1.63 -32.29
N ARG A 203 3.53 -0.51 -33.00
CA ARG A 203 4.56 0.08 -33.86
C ARG A 203 5.61 0.85 -33.06
N ILE A 204 5.28 1.28 -31.85
CA ILE A 204 6.16 2.05 -30.98
C ILE A 204 6.91 1.10 -30.06
N LYS A 205 8.21 0.94 -30.31
CA LYS A 205 9.10 0.22 -29.39
C LYS A 205 9.63 1.19 -28.36
N LEU A 206 9.31 0.94 -27.10
CA LEU A 206 9.81 1.73 -25.98
C LEU A 206 11.09 1.11 -25.40
N SER A 207 11.99 1.96 -24.91
CA SER A 207 13.23 1.56 -24.25
C SER A 207 13.59 2.56 -23.15
N ALA A 208 14.34 2.09 -22.15
CA ALA A 208 14.84 2.95 -21.08
C ALA A 208 15.89 3.93 -21.64
N LEU A 209 15.59 5.22 -21.56
CA LEU A 209 16.49 6.30 -21.98
C LEU A 209 17.46 6.69 -20.85
N PHE A 210 17.01 6.56 -19.60
CA PHE A 210 17.81 6.84 -18.41
C PHE A 210 17.46 5.86 -17.30
N LYS A 211 18.49 5.36 -16.60
CA LYS A 211 18.37 4.45 -15.45
C LYS A 211 19.14 5.05 -14.26
N ASP A 212 18.59 4.93 -13.07
CA ASP A 212 19.28 5.18 -11.80
C ASP A 212 19.66 3.86 -11.10
N GLN A 213 20.06 3.93 -9.82
CA GLN A 213 20.43 2.75 -9.04
C GLN A 213 19.26 1.76 -8.83
N GLU A 214 18.02 2.23 -8.98
CA GLU A 214 16.81 1.45 -8.70
C GLU A 214 16.14 0.95 -9.98
N GLY A 215 16.52 1.49 -11.14
CA GLY A 215 16.07 1.01 -12.46
C GLY A 215 15.76 2.12 -13.45
N PRO A 216 14.93 1.87 -14.47
CA PRO A 216 14.55 2.88 -15.46
C PRO A 216 13.80 4.05 -14.80
N VAL A 217 14.21 5.27 -15.15
CA VAL A 217 13.59 6.53 -14.68
C VAL A 217 12.86 7.21 -15.82
N VAL A 218 13.44 7.18 -17.02
CA VAL A 218 12.83 7.74 -18.23
C VAL A 218 12.76 6.67 -19.30
N ILE A 219 11.59 6.53 -19.91
CA ILE A 219 11.35 5.66 -21.06
C ILE A 219 10.91 6.52 -22.25
N GLY A 220 11.34 6.12 -23.45
CA GLY A 220 10.89 6.72 -24.69
C GLY A 220 11.08 5.77 -25.86
N GLU A 221 10.85 6.26 -27.06
CA GLU A 221 10.90 5.47 -28.29
C GLU A 221 12.35 5.09 -28.64
N ALA A 222 12.56 3.80 -28.89
CA ALA A 222 13.85 3.24 -29.25
C ALA A 222 14.40 3.89 -30.53
N ASP A 223 15.72 4.11 -30.55
CA ASP A 223 16.48 4.65 -31.69
C ASP A 223 16.05 6.04 -32.17
N LYS A 224 15.26 6.78 -31.36
CA LYS A 224 14.86 8.16 -31.64
C LYS A 224 15.54 9.13 -30.67
N LYS A 225 15.68 10.39 -31.12
CA LYS A 225 16.13 11.51 -30.27
C LYS A 225 14.98 12.30 -29.66
N ARG A 226 13.79 12.13 -30.23
CA ARG A 226 12.55 12.79 -29.83
C ARG A 226 11.36 11.88 -30.05
N GLY A 227 10.31 12.05 -29.25
CA GLY A 227 9.08 11.29 -29.37
C GLY A 227 8.32 11.27 -28.05
N SER A 228 7.50 10.24 -27.83
CA SER A 228 6.80 10.10 -26.57
C SER A 228 7.79 9.85 -25.42
N GLY A 229 7.58 10.55 -24.31
CA GLY A 229 8.42 10.45 -23.11
C GLY A 229 7.59 10.07 -21.89
N TRP A 230 8.16 9.19 -21.08
CA TRP A 230 7.52 8.59 -19.92
C TRP A 230 8.45 8.72 -18.71
N LEU A 231 7.91 9.09 -17.56
CA LEU A 231 8.65 9.31 -16.32
C LEU A 231 8.20 8.33 -15.24
N ARG A 232 9.16 7.69 -14.57
CA ARG A 232 8.89 6.79 -13.44
C ARG A 232 8.29 7.59 -12.29
N ILE A 233 7.09 7.23 -11.86
CA ILE A 233 6.41 7.79 -10.68
C ILE A 233 6.33 6.79 -9.54
N GLU A 234 6.61 5.51 -9.80
CA GLU A 234 6.44 4.45 -8.81
C GLU A 234 7.36 3.26 -9.10
N GLN A 235 7.69 2.51 -8.05
CA GLN A 235 8.34 1.21 -8.17
C GLN A 235 7.95 0.26 -7.02
N ALA A 236 7.91 -1.04 -7.32
CA ALA A 236 7.76 -2.10 -6.33
C ALA A 236 8.24 -3.44 -6.90
N GLU A 237 9.12 -4.14 -6.19
CA GLU A 237 9.56 -5.51 -6.51
C GLU A 237 10.02 -5.72 -7.97
N GLY A 238 10.72 -4.75 -8.55
CA GLY A 238 11.20 -4.80 -9.94
C GLY A 238 10.14 -4.46 -10.99
N GLU A 239 8.95 -4.07 -10.55
CA GLU A 239 7.94 -3.40 -11.37
C GLU A 239 8.04 -1.89 -11.19
N TYR A 240 7.74 -1.18 -12.27
CA TYR A 240 7.83 0.27 -12.33
C TYR A 240 6.55 0.80 -12.95
N ARG A 241 6.09 1.95 -12.46
CA ARG A 241 4.99 2.67 -13.09
C ARG A 241 5.47 4.01 -13.61
N PHE A 242 5.09 4.26 -14.85
CA PHE A 242 5.43 5.45 -15.59
C PHE A 242 4.19 6.26 -15.90
N ILE A 243 4.33 7.58 -15.88
CA ILE A 243 3.33 8.51 -16.42
C ILE A 243 3.87 9.13 -17.71
N LYS A 244 2.98 9.31 -18.69
CA LYS A 244 3.33 9.97 -19.96
C LYS A 244 3.43 11.47 -19.75
N LEU A 245 4.54 12.06 -20.18
CA LEU A 245 4.77 13.50 -20.11
C LEU A 245 4.33 14.23 -21.38
N GLY A 246 4.35 13.54 -22.53
CA GLY A 246 3.99 14.12 -23.82
C GLY A 246 4.45 13.25 -25.00
N ASP A 247 4.12 13.68 -26.23
CA ASP A 247 4.37 12.93 -27.47
C ASP A 247 5.55 13.44 -28.31
N HIS A 248 6.05 14.65 -28.02
CA HIS A 248 7.07 15.32 -28.83
C HIS A 248 8.16 15.93 -27.95
N LEU A 249 8.74 15.12 -27.07
CA LEU A 249 9.77 15.54 -26.13
C LEU A 249 11.16 15.26 -26.70
N GLU A 250 12.08 16.23 -26.54
CA GLU A 250 13.51 16.04 -26.82
C GLU A 250 14.16 15.29 -25.65
N TYR A 251 14.69 14.09 -25.93
CA TYR A 251 15.10 13.16 -24.87
C TYR A 251 16.29 13.65 -24.05
N GLN A 252 17.20 14.40 -24.65
CA GLN A 252 18.35 14.96 -23.92
C GLN A 252 17.90 15.93 -22.82
N SER A 253 16.95 16.82 -23.13
CA SER A 253 16.38 17.76 -22.17
C SER A 253 15.56 17.05 -21.11
N LEU A 254 14.76 16.05 -21.52
CA LEU A 254 13.94 15.26 -20.61
C LEU A 254 14.78 14.50 -19.57
N ILE A 255 15.89 13.87 -20.00
CA ILE A 255 16.78 13.14 -19.09
C ILE A 255 17.41 14.09 -18.06
N ALA A 256 17.84 15.27 -18.50
CA ALA A 256 18.39 16.29 -17.60
C ALA A 256 17.36 16.74 -16.56
N ALA A 257 16.14 17.08 -16.99
CA ALA A 257 15.05 17.49 -16.11
C ALA A 257 14.61 16.37 -15.15
N ALA A 258 14.58 15.11 -15.58
CA ALA A 258 14.20 13.99 -14.71
C ALA A 258 15.15 13.76 -13.53
N ALA A 259 16.38 14.27 -13.61
CA ALA A 259 17.36 14.19 -12.54
C ALA A 259 17.25 15.34 -11.52
N THR A 260 16.80 16.53 -11.94
CA THR A 260 16.88 17.76 -11.13
C THR A 260 15.54 18.45 -10.89
N GLU A 261 14.53 18.17 -11.71
CA GLU A 261 13.28 18.94 -11.82
C GLU A 261 12.06 17.99 -11.89
N PHE A 262 12.10 16.89 -11.13
CA PHE A 262 11.06 15.86 -11.15
C PHE A 262 9.64 16.42 -10.94
N GLU A 263 9.46 17.26 -9.92
CA GLU A 263 8.15 17.86 -9.61
C GLU A 263 7.67 18.73 -10.77
N ALA A 264 8.53 19.57 -11.35
CA ALA A 264 8.16 20.44 -12.46
C ALA A 264 7.64 19.64 -13.67
N LEU A 265 8.29 18.51 -13.99
CA LEU A 265 7.84 17.63 -15.07
C LEU A 265 6.44 17.06 -14.84
N LEU A 266 6.05 16.79 -13.59
CA LEU A 266 4.70 16.31 -13.27
C LEU A 266 3.66 17.43 -13.35
N HIS A 267 4.01 18.65 -12.93
CA HIS A 267 3.11 19.80 -12.96
C HIS A 267 2.82 20.30 -14.38
N ASP A 268 3.74 20.05 -15.32
CA ASP A 268 3.56 20.39 -16.74
C ASP A 268 2.58 19.45 -17.47
N ILE A 269 2.15 18.35 -16.84
CA ILE A 269 1.15 17.44 -17.42
C ILE A 269 -0.22 18.11 -17.36
N ALA A 270 -0.71 18.56 -18.52
CA ALA A 270 -2.03 19.15 -18.67
C ALA A 270 -3.02 18.16 -19.29
N GLY A 271 -4.27 18.20 -18.82
CA GLY A 271 -5.38 17.43 -19.39
C GLY A 271 -6.28 16.81 -18.32
N ASP A 272 -7.43 16.32 -18.77
CA ASP A 272 -8.41 15.63 -17.90
C ASP A 272 -8.05 14.16 -17.68
N GLU A 273 -7.14 13.61 -18.48
CA GLU A 273 -6.74 12.20 -18.50
C GLU A 273 -5.22 12.07 -18.44
N LEU A 274 -4.76 11.12 -17.62
CA LEU A 274 -3.36 10.77 -17.44
C LEU A 274 -3.10 9.40 -18.05
N TYR A 275 -2.01 9.29 -18.81
CA TYR A 275 -1.61 8.02 -19.41
C TYR A 275 -0.54 7.37 -18.56
N VAL A 276 -0.81 6.15 -18.11
CA VAL A 276 0.03 5.43 -17.15
C VAL A 276 0.42 4.08 -17.73
N MET A 277 1.64 3.64 -17.46
CA MET A 277 2.18 2.38 -17.95
C MET A 277 2.91 1.63 -16.84
N ASP A 278 2.52 0.37 -16.61
CA ASP A 278 3.31 -0.52 -15.77
C ASP A 278 4.35 -1.23 -16.63
N TRP A 279 5.55 -1.41 -16.08
CA TRP A 279 6.73 -1.87 -16.80
C TRP A 279 7.52 -2.86 -15.95
N ARG A 280 7.96 -3.97 -16.56
CA ARG A 280 8.75 -5.01 -15.91
C ARG A 280 9.66 -5.69 -16.94
N ASN A 281 10.88 -6.04 -16.53
CA ASN A 281 11.84 -6.76 -17.38
C ASN A 281 12.08 -6.09 -18.75
N ASP A 282 12.25 -4.76 -18.76
CA ASP A 282 12.44 -3.95 -19.97
C ASP A 282 11.29 -4.06 -21.00
N GLN A 283 10.07 -4.38 -20.55
CA GLN A 283 8.87 -4.43 -21.39
C GLN A 283 7.66 -3.76 -20.73
N PRO A 284 6.76 -3.13 -21.53
CA PRO A 284 5.49 -2.65 -21.03
C PRO A 284 4.59 -3.84 -20.67
N LEU A 285 4.02 -3.82 -19.47
CA LEU A 285 3.06 -4.81 -19.01
C LEU A 285 1.63 -4.43 -19.41
N ARG A 286 1.25 -3.17 -19.19
CA ARG A 286 -0.09 -2.63 -19.46
C ARG A 286 -0.03 -1.11 -19.55
N GLN A 287 -0.99 -0.52 -20.27
CA GLN A 287 -1.22 0.92 -20.34
C GLN A 287 -2.65 1.26 -19.94
N LEU A 288 -2.84 2.40 -19.28
CA LEU A 288 -4.10 2.84 -18.69
C LEU A 288 -4.33 4.34 -18.95
N SER A 289 -5.58 4.73 -19.14
CA SER A 289 -6.05 6.12 -19.01
C SER A 289 -6.66 6.30 -17.63
N VAL A 290 -6.20 7.27 -16.84
CA VAL A 290 -6.70 7.56 -15.50
C VAL A 290 -7.17 9.01 -15.45
N PRO A 291 -8.41 9.30 -15.02
CA PRO A 291 -8.87 10.67 -14.85
C PRO A 291 -7.96 11.46 -13.91
N ALA A 292 -7.48 12.63 -14.34
CA ALA A 292 -6.51 13.43 -13.60
C ALA A 292 -7.02 13.85 -12.21
N GLN A 293 -8.33 14.06 -12.06
CA GLN A 293 -8.98 14.36 -10.77
C GLN A 293 -8.83 13.24 -9.72
N LEU A 294 -8.59 12.00 -10.17
CA LEU A 294 -8.32 10.88 -9.28
C LEU A 294 -6.85 10.90 -8.87
N ALA A 295 -5.91 11.32 -9.71
CA ALA A 295 -4.47 11.38 -9.40
C ALA A 295 -3.94 12.83 -9.34
N PRO A 296 -4.13 13.58 -8.22
CA PRO A 296 -3.55 14.90 -8.02
C PRO A 296 -2.03 14.80 -8.00
N LEU A 297 -1.42 15.12 -9.15
CA LEU A 297 0.02 15.03 -9.39
C LEU A 297 0.86 15.88 -8.42
N GLU A 298 0.27 16.93 -7.86
CA GLU A 298 0.87 17.80 -6.84
C GLU A 298 1.21 17.07 -5.52
N GLN A 299 0.62 15.90 -5.28
CA GLN A 299 0.83 15.10 -4.08
C GLN A 299 1.90 14.00 -4.28
N PHE A 300 2.53 13.95 -5.46
CA PHE A 300 3.55 12.97 -5.79
C PHE A 300 4.93 13.47 -5.40
N ASP A 301 5.55 12.73 -4.50
CA ASP A 301 6.96 12.88 -4.16
C ASP A 301 7.65 11.57 -4.51
N ARG A 302 8.70 11.64 -5.34
CA ARG A 302 9.50 10.48 -5.78
C ARG A 302 10.08 9.70 -4.60
N GLY A 303 10.23 10.32 -3.43
CA GLY A 303 10.71 9.71 -2.19
C GLY A 303 9.62 9.32 -1.19
N GLN A 304 8.35 9.71 -1.39
CA GLN A 304 7.26 9.36 -0.47
C GLN A 304 6.23 8.40 -1.06
N GLN A 305 5.88 7.43 -0.24
CA GLN A 305 5.13 6.24 -0.55
C GLN A 305 3.60 6.44 -0.42
N ASN A 306 3.05 7.54 -0.94
CA ASN A 306 1.81 8.11 -0.37
C ASN A 306 0.60 8.28 -1.29
N TYR A 307 0.54 7.63 -2.46
CA TYR A 307 -0.66 7.75 -3.30
C TYR A 307 -1.16 6.42 -3.88
N ASP A 308 -2.41 6.09 -3.55
CA ASP A 308 -3.15 4.98 -4.16
C ASP A 308 -4.57 5.41 -4.51
N LEU A 309 -5.06 4.90 -5.64
CA LEU A 309 -6.38 5.13 -6.17
C LEU A 309 -7.15 3.84 -6.34
N MET A 310 -8.28 3.76 -5.66
CA MET A 310 -9.26 2.69 -5.81
C MET A 310 -10.61 3.33 -6.14
N PRO A 311 -11.29 2.94 -7.23
CA PRO A 311 -12.67 3.36 -7.47
C PRO A 311 -13.66 2.45 -6.75
N ASP A 312 -14.92 2.90 -6.75
CA ASP A 312 -16.10 2.23 -6.19
C ASP A 312 -16.43 0.88 -6.89
N ASN A 313 -15.94 0.66 -8.11
CA ASN A 313 -16.40 -0.38 -9.03
C ASN A 313 -15.26 -1.27 -9.60
N ALA A 314 -14.14 -1.39 -8.89
CA ALA A 314 -12.92 -2.10 -9.31
C ALA A 314 -13.05 -3.59 -9.71
N PHE A 315 -14.26 -4.13 -9.80
CA PHE A 315 -14.54 -5.56 -9.91
C PHE A 315 -15.60 -5.95 -10.96
N ASP A 316 -16.06 -5.03 -11.81
CA ASP A 316 -16.76 -5.45 -13.04
C ASP A 316 -15.72 -5.82 -14.11
N SER A 317 -15.03 -6.95 -13.92
CA SER A 317 -14.21 -7.60 -14.95
C SER A 317 -14.43 -9.09 -14.97
#